data_AF-A0A918RV54-F1
#
_entry.id   AF-A0A918RV54-F1
#
_cell.length_a   1.000
_cell.length_b   1.000
_cell.length_c   1.000
_cell.angle_alpha   90.00
_cell.angle_beta   90.00
_cell.angle_gamma   90.00
#
_symmetry.space_group_name_H-M   'P 1'
#
loop_
_entity.id
_entity.type
_entity.pdbx_description
1 polymer ?
#
loop_
_entity_poly.entity_id
_entity_poly.type
_entity_poly.pdbx_seq_one_letter_code
_entity_poly.pdbx_strand_id
1 'polypeptide(L)'
;MTGSVEPGTSQTHGDTHILHFLVRLPRPMEAVWPRLSTPDGLAAWFTEADVLQPRLGGVVALRGLGAGEVTAWDVDRIVEFTFADAGRLRFHLERAERGSVLRFTHEFRGETESERRWRERFERLVATFDAGTPGTSTPGTSAPDRNAPDRNAPDTGARAPDTPPNGWLT
;
A
#
# COMPACT_ATOMS: atom_id res chain seq x y z
N MET A 1 12.73 11.92 -11.74
CA MET A 1 13.74 12.59 -10.89
C MET A 1 13.44 12.10 -9.48
N THR A 2 14.23 11.14 -9.01
CA THR A 2 14.00 10.34 -7.81
C THR A 2 13.89 11.24 -6.57
N GLY A 3 12.76 11.18 -5.86
CA GLY A 3 12.60 11.87 -4.59
C GLY A 3 13.78 11.52 -3.68
N SER A 4 14.50 12.54 -3.24
CA SER A 4 15.70 12.34 -2.42
C SER A 4 15.26 12.26 -0.96
N VAL A 5 15.36 11.07 -0.37
CA VAL A 5 15.30 10.88 1.08
C VAL A 5 16.62 11.38 1.64
N GLU A 6 16.64 12.56 2.27
CA GLU A 6 17.86 13.03 2.92
C GLU A 6 18.20 12.08 4.08
N PRO A 7 19.49 11.85 4.37
CA PRO A 7 19.87 11.01 5.50
C PRO A 7 19.24 11.56 6.78
N GLY A 8 18.33 10.78 7.34
CA GLY A 8 17.74 11.11 8.62
C GLY A 8 18.78 11.01 9.72
N THR A 9 18.81 11.97 10.63
CA THR A 9 19.66 11.89 11.82
C THR A 9 18.96 10.99 12.84
N SER A 10 19.62 9.89 13.21
CA SER A 10 19.26 9.10 14.37
C SER A 10 20.04 9.59 15.58
N GLN A 11 19.34 9.97 16.64
CA GLN A 11 19.92 10.34 17.92
C GLN A 11 19.37 9.38 18.98
N THR A 12 20.26 8.63 19.61
CA THR A 12 19.92 7.82 20.78
C THR A 12 20.32 8.60 22.02
N HIS A 13 19.36 8.93 22.87
CA HIS A 13 19.57 9.58 24.15
C HIS A 13 19.15 8.63 25.29
N GLY A 14 20.12 7.94 25.87
CA GLY A 14 19.87 6.93 26.90
C GLY A 14 18.97 5.81 26.35
N ASP A 15 17.85 5.54 27.01
CA ASP A 15 16.84 4.56 26.60
C ASP A 15 15.88 5.06 25.51
N THR A 16 15.95 6.35 25.14
CA THR A 16 15.05 6.97 24.15
C THR A 16 15.77 7.19 22.83
N HIS A 17 15.20 6.66 21.76
CA HIS A 17 15.68 6.78 20.39
C HIS A 17 14.80 7.77 19.63
N ILE A 18 15.45 8.78 19.03
CA ILE A 18 14.82 9.81 18.21
C ILE A 18 15.32 9.65 16.79
N LEU A 19 14.42 9.36 15.86
CA LEU A 19 14.70 9.32 14.43
C LEU A 19 14.10 10.55 13.77
N HIS A 20 14.94 11.37 13.16
CA HIS A 20 14.48 12.51 12.37
C HIS A 20 14.76 12.26 10.90
N PHE A 21 13.76 12.33 10.04
CA PHE A 21 13.93 12.21 8.58
C PHE A 21 13.34 13.40 7.86
N LEU A 22 13.96 13.73 6.73
CA LEU A 22 13.47 14.75 5.81
C LEU A 22 13.40 14.14 4.41
N VAL A 23 12.19 14.04 3.88
CA VAL A 23 11.90 13.44 2.57
C VAL A 23 11.37 14.52 1.64
N ARG A 24 12.03 14.73 0.51
CA ARG A 24 11.57 15.70 -0.50
C ARG A 24 10.73 14.97 -1.54
N LEU A 25 9.46 15.36 -1.65
CA LEU A 25 8.49 14.77 -2.56
C LEU A 25 8.18 15.74 -3.71
N PRO A 26 8.27 15.30 -4.98
CA PRO A 26 7.98 16.14 -6.14
C PRO A 26 6.47 16.32 -6.38
N ARG A 27 5.64 16.16 -5.34
CA ARG A 27 4.17 16.24 -5.39
C ARG A 27 3.68 17.31 -4.42
N PRO A 28 2.55 18.00 -4.72
CA PRO A 28 1.96 18.96 -3.80
C PRO A 28 1.48 18.27 -2.53
N MET A 29 1.34 19.03 -1.44
CA MET A 29 0.93 18.51 -0.14
C MET A 29 -0.39 17.72 -0.21
N GLU A 30 -1.35 18.21 -1.01
CA GLU A 30 -2.68 17.62 -1.20
C GLU A 30 -2.64 16.21 -1.84
N ALA A 31 -1.62 15.93 -2.65
CA ALA A 31 -1.42 14.61 -3.25
C ALA A 31 -0.71 13.64 -2.29
N VAL A 32 0.09 14.18 -1.35
CA VAL A 32 0.85 13.39 -0.37
C VAL A 32 0.00 13.09 0.87
N TRP A 33 -0.80 14.05 1.31
CA TRP A 33 -1.64 13.96 2.49
C TRP A 33 -2.45 12.67 2.58
N PRO A 34 -3.24 12.26 1.56
CA PRO A 34 -4.00 11.01 1.65
C PRO A 34 -3.14 9.77 1.84
N ARG A 35 -1.83 9.78 1.50
CA ARG A 35 -0.93 8.65 1.78
C ARG A 35 -0.54 8.52 3.25
N LEU A 36 -0.69 9.60 4.02
CA LEU A 36 -0.43 9.64 5.46
C LEU A 36 -1.72 9.64 6.29
N SER A 37 -2.80 10.15 5.71
CA SER A 37 -4.08 10.41 6.38
C SER A 37 -5.20 9.43 6.02
N THR A 38 -4.90 8.38 5.23
CA THR A 38 -5.84 7.30 4.93
C THR A 38 -5.24 5.93 5.23
N PRO A 39 -6.07 4.94 5.59
CA PRO A 39 -5.59 3.60 5.87
C PRO A 39 -4.97 2.91 4.66
N ASP A 40 -5.58 3.06 3.47
CA ASP A 40 -5.04 2.55 2.21
C ASP A 40 -3.70 3.22 1.85
N GLY A 41 -3.61 4.52 2.11
CA GLY A 41 -2.40 5.31 1.98
C GLY A 41 -1.24 4.75 2.81
N LEU A 42 -1.47 4.52 4.11
CA LEU A 42 -0.48 3.97 5.02
C LEU A 42 -0.09 2.53 4.65
N ALA A 43 -1.07 1.71 4.25
CA ALA A 43 -0.86 0.33 3.83
C ALA A 43 0.09 0.20 2.63
N ALA A 44 0.08 1.18 1.72
CA ALA A 44 0.89 1.13 0.50
C ALA A 44 2.41 1.22 0.77
N TRP A 45 2.85 1.86 1.86
CA TRP A 45 4.28 2.10 2.11
C TRP A 45 4.77 1.68 3.50
N PHE A 46 3.89 1.68 4.51
CA PHE A 46 4.24 1.47 5.91
C PHE A 46 3.70 0.15 6.46
N THR A 47 2.41 0.11 6.79
CA THR A 47 1.69 -1.06 7.30
C THR A 47 0.19 -0.82 7.16
N GLU A 48 -0.59 -1.91 7.16
CA GLU A 48 -2.05 -1.84 7.13
C GLU A 48 -2.57 -1.13 8.39
N ALA A 49 -3.44 -0.14 8.20
CA ALA A 49 -4.16 0.50 9.27
C ALA A 49 -5.56 -0.12 9.38
N ASP A 50 -5.80 -0.90 10.43
CA ASP A 50 -7.11 -1.47 10.75
C ASP A 50 -8.12 -0.37 11.08
N VAL A 51 -7.68 0.66 11.80
CA VAL A 51 -8.48 1.82 12.19
C VAL A 51 -7.65 3.08 12.03
N LEU A 52 -8.21 4.11 11.40
CA LEU A 52 -7.61 5.45 11.38
C LEU A 52 -8.74 6.47 11.45
N GLN A 53 -8.83 7.19 12.57
CA GLN A 53 -9.76 8.30 12.71
C GLN A 53 -9.04 9.62 12.40
N PRO A 54 -9.37 10.31 11.28
CA PRO A 54 -8.72 11.54 10.85
C PRO A 54 -9.17 12.75 11.68
N ARG A 55 -8.95 12.71 12.99
CA ARG A 55 -9.32 13.76 13.95
C ARG A 55 -8.38 13.75 15.15
N LEU A 56 -8.22 14.91 15.78
CA LEU A 56 -7.56 15.01 17.08
C LEU A 56 -8.28 14.14 18.12
N GLY A 57 -7.54 13.33 18.87
CA GLY A 57 -8.08 12.33 19.80
C GLY A 57 -8.72 11.13 19.11
N GLY A 58 -8.48 10.96 17.80
CA GLY A 58 -8.95 9.81 17.04
C GLY A 58 -8.23 8.52 17.42
N VAL A 59 -8.91 7.39 17.35
CA VAL A 59 -8.26 6.08 17.51
C VAL A 59 -7.51 5.72 16.23
N VAL A 60 -6.28 5.23 16.38
CA VAL A 60 -5.49 4.64 15.29
C VAL A 60 -5.07 3.22 15.69
N ALA A 61 -5.28 2.24 14.81
CA ALA A 61 -4.82 0.87 15.02
C ALA A 61 -4.02 0.46 13.80
N LEU A 62 -2.73 0.20 13.99
CA LEU A 62 -1.82 -0.21 12.94
C LEU A 62 -1.37 -1.64 13.17
N ARG A 63 -1.40 -2.44 12.12
CA ARG A 63 -0.95 -3.82 12.18
C ARG A 63 0.55 -3.85 12.46
N GLY A 64 0.93 -4.50 13.56
CA GLY A 64 2.31 -4.61 14.03
C GLY A 64 2.75 -3.56 15.05
N LEU A 65 2.02 -2.44 15.21
CA LEU A 65 2.27 -1.45 16.28
C LEU A 65 1.16 -1.45 17.34
N GLY A 66 -0.01 -1.99 17.03
CA GLY A 66 -1.15 -2.07 17.93
C GLY A 66 -2.05 -0.83 17.86
N ALA A 67 -2.86 -0.67 18.90
CA ALA A 67 -3.75 0.48 19.05
C ALA A 67 -3.01 1.68 19.67
N GLY A 68 -3.33 2.86 19.18
CA GLY A 68 -2.84 4.14 19.61
C GLY A 68 -3.87 5.24 19.37
N GLU A 69 -3.43 6.48 19.51
CA GLU A 69 -4.27 7.65 19.37
C GLU A 69 -3.61 8.74 18.54
N VAL A 70 -4.44 9.54 17.89
CA VAL A 70 -4.04 10.71 17.13
C VAL A 70 -3.93 11.90 18.08
N THR A 71 -2.71 12.30 18.43
CA THR A 71 -2.47 13.41 19.36
C THR A 71 -2.35 14.76 18.67
N ALA A 72 -2.16 14.78 17.34
CA ALA A 72 -2.26 15.98 16.52
C ALA A 72 -2.76 15.64 15.12
N TRP A 73 -3.68 16.46 14.61
CA TRP A 73 -4.21 16.35 13.25
C TRP A 73 -4.47 17.74 12.68
N ASP A 74 -3.62 18.18 11.77
CA ASP A 74 -3.74 19.41 11.00
C ASP A 74 -3.85 19.01 9.53
N VAL A 75 -5.01 19.26 8.93
CA VAL A 75 -5.35 18.81 7.58
C VAL A 75 -4.33 19.38 6.59
N ASP A 76 -3.79 18.51 5.75
CA ASP A 76 -2.73 18.80 4.77
C ASP A 76 -1.36 19.22 5.35
N ARG A 77 -1.17 19.16 6.69
CA ARG A 77 0.05 19.67 7.32
C ARG A 77 0.67 18.75 8.35
N ILE A 78 -0.07 18.30 9.36
CA ILE A 78 0.52 17.59 10.51
C ILE A 78 -0.34 16.40 10.85
N VAL A 79 0.30 15.25 11.01
CA VAL A 79 -0.31 14.11 11.69
C VAL A 79 0.65 13.54 12.72
N GLU A 80 0.13 13.33 13.92
CA GLU A 80 0.88 12.77 15.02
C GLU A 80 0.10 11.61 15.63
N PHE A 81 0.78 10.48 15.75
CA PHE A 81 0.28 9.26 16.34
C PHE A 81 1.11 8.91 17.56
N THR A 82 0.44 8.50 18.62
CA THR A 82 1.07 7.97 19.81
C THR A 82 0.58 6.55 20.05
N PHE A 83 1.51 5.62 20.17
CA PHE A 83 1.26 4.21 20.44
C PHE A 83 1.91 3.84 21.78
N ALA A 84 1.25 2.98 22.55
CA ALA A 84 1.76 2.57 23.86
C ALA A 84 3.12 1.85 23.76
N ASP A 85 3.29 0.98 22.77
CA ASP A 85 4.52 0.19 22.57
C ASP A 85 5.52 0.85 21.60
N ALA A 86 5.02 1.53 20.56
CA ALA A 86 5.87 2.10 19.52
C ALA A 86 6.28 3.56 19.72
N GLY A 87 5.74 4.21 20.76
CA GLY A 87 6.03 5.61 21.05
C GLY A 87 5.31 6.59 20.13
N ARG A 88 5.94 7.73 19.86
CA ARG A 88 5.35 8.87 19.15
C ARG A 88 5.90 8.98 17.74
N LEU A 89 5.00 9.04 16.76
CA LEU A 89 5.31 9.25 15.35
C LEU A 89 4.69 10.56 14.91
N ARG A 90 5.52 11.51 14.49
CA ARG A 90 5.09 12.81 13.99
C ARG A 90 5.50 12.97 12.54
N PHE A 91 4.52 13.26 11.70
CA PHE A 91 4.67 13.58 10.30
C PHE A 91 4.26 15.05 10.11
N HIS A 92 5.20 15.88 9.67
CA HIS A 92 4.96 17.27 9.35
C HIS A 92 5.28 17.51 7.89
N LEU A 93 4.27 17.90 7.13
CA LEU A 93 4.32 18.19 5.72
C LEU A 93 4.44 19.70 5.53
N GLU A 94 5.52 20.12 4.88
CA GLU A 94 5.80 21.52 4.58
C GLU A 94 5.75 21.74 3.07
N ARG A 95 5.27 22.91 2.66
CA ARG A 95 5.28 23.31 1.24
C ARG A 95 6.73 23.61 0.82
N ALA A 96 7.13 23.10 -0.34
CA ALA A 96 8.44 23.34 -0.92
C ALA A 96 8.31 24.02 -2.29
N GLU A 97 9.39 24.65 -2.78
CA GLU A 97 9.38 25.32 -4.08
C GLU A 97 9.08 24.38 -5.25
N ARG A 98 9.44 23.09 -5.14
CA ARG A 98 9.19 22.05 -6.15
C ARG A 98 8.39 20.87 -5.60
N GLY A 99 7.36 21.14 -4.78
CA GLY A 99 6.47 20.12 -4.23
C GLY A 99 6.27 20.26 -2.73
N SER A 100 6.61 19.21 -1.98
CA SER A 100 6.46 19.18 -0.53
C SER A 100 7.65 18.50 0.15
N VAL A 101 7.90 18.87 1.40
CA VAL A 101 8.89 18.24 2.28
C VAL A 101 8.16 17.57 3.42
N LEU A 102 8.36 16.27 3.57
CA LEU A 102 7.86 15.51 4.71
C LEU A 102 8.97 15.41 5.76
N ARG A 103 8.76 16.03 6.91
CA ARG A 103 9.57 15.87 8.10
C ARG A 103 8.94 14.82 8.99
N PHE A 104 9.65 13.72 9.16
CA PHE A 104 9.23 12.65 10.05
C PHE A 104 10.08 12.69 11.32
N THR A 105 9.43 12.49 12.46
CA THR A 105 10.08 12.39 13.75
C THR A 105 9.45 11.23 14.51
N HIS A 106 10.25 10.20 14.80
CA HIS A 106 9.86 9.06 15.63
C HIS A 106 10.60 9.15 16.94
N GLU A 107 9.89 9.18 18.05
CA GLU A 107 10.44 9.02 19.39
C GLU A 107 9.94 7.70 19.98
N PHE A 108 10.85 6.77 20.28
CA PHE A 108 10.51 5.47 20.87
C PHE A 108 11.59 5.03 21.85
N ARG A 109 11.30 3.99 22.63
CA ARG A 109 12.29 3.38 23.53
C ARG A 109 12.66 1.99 23.03
N GLY A 110 13.94 1.63 23.12
CA GLY A 110 14.48 0.35 22.63
C GLY A 110 15.01 0.38 21.20
N GLU A 111 15.34 -0.79 20.65
CA GLU A 111 16.14 -0.94 19.42
C GLU A 111 15.32 -1.39 18.19
N THR A 112 13.99 -1.37 18.28
CA THR A 112 13.10 -2.04 17.33
C THR A 112 13.09 -1.40 15.93
N GLU A 113 13.30 -0.08 15.86
CA GLU A 113 13.21 0.69 14.62
C GLU A 113 14.59 1.29 14.26
N SER A 114 15.04 1.08 13.03
CA SER A 114 16.34 1.58 12.56
C SER A 114 16.17 2.60 11.45
N GLU A 115 17.14 3.52 11.33
CA GLU A 115 17.18 4.50 10.25
C GLU A 115 17.03 3.83 8.87
N ARG A 116 17.74 2.73 8.64
CA ARG A 116 17.69 1.97 7.38
C ARG A 116 16.28 1.46 7.05
N ARG A 117 15.56 0.90 8.02
CA ARG A 117 14.19 0.40 7.80
C ARG A 117 13.22 1.52 7.46
N TRP A 118 13.34 2.66 8.14
CA TRP A 118 12.53 3.84 7.84
C TRP A 118 12.85 4.43 6.47
N ARG A 119 14.13 4.46 6.10
CA ARG A 119 14.57 4.86 4.75
C ARG A 119 13.92 4.00 3.68
N GLU A 120 13.99 2.68 3.79
CA GLU A 120 13.40 1.74 2.82
C GLU A 120 11.88 1.95 2.66
N ARG A 121 11.18 2.23 3.77
CA ARG A 121 9.74 2.57 3.78
C ARG A 121 9.47 3.89 3.05
N PHE A 122 10.26 4.93 3.29
CA PHE A 122 10.11 6.20 2.59
C PHE A 122 10.46 6.11 1.10
N GLU A 123 11.45 5.30 0.72
CA GLU A 123 11.74 5.01 -0.68
C GLU A 123 10.56 4.33 -1.37
N ARG A 124 9.86 3.41 -0.68
CA ARG A 124 8.61 2.82 -1.18
C ARG A 124 7.50 3.88 -1.35
N LEU A 125 7.34 4.78 -0.39
CA LEU A 125 6.40 5.90 -0.50
C LEU A 125 6.72 6.77 -1.74
N VAL A 126 7.99 7.16 -1.95
CA VAL A 126 8.42 7.91 -3.13
C VAL A 126 8.10 7.14 -4.41
N ALA A 127 8.38 5.84 -4.44
CA ALA A 127 8.08 4.97 -5.58
C ALA A 127 6.58 4.93 -5.92
N THR A 128 5.67 4.98 -4.93
CA THR A 128 4.22 5.05 -5.21
C THR A 128 3.80 6.31 -5.97
N PHE A 129 4.56 7.41 -5.85
CA PHE A 129 4.31 8.64 -6.59
C PHE A 129 4.97 8.68 -7.98
N ASP A 130 6.07 7.94 -8.15
CA ASP A 130 6.78 7.80 -9.44
C ASP A 130 6.04 6.82 -10.37
N ALA A 131 5.45 5.76 -9.80
CA ALA A 131 4.57 4.81 -10.47
C ALA A 131 3.30 5.43 -11.07
N GLY A 132 3.03 6.72 -10.78
CA GLY A 132 1.97 7.53 -11.39
C GLY A 132 2.20 7.89 -12.87
N THR A 133 3.22 7.36 -13.53
CA THR A 133 3.28 7.30 -14.99
C THR A 133 3.03 5.86 -15.45
N PRO A 134 1.77 5.42 -15.61
CA PRO A 134 1.50 4.13 -16.23
C PRO A 134 1.81 4.21 -17.73
N GLY A 135 3.08 4.02 -18.09
CA GLY A 135 3.41 3.30 -19.30
C GLY A 135 3.37 1.82 -18.94
N THR A 136 2.30 1.12 -19.35
CA THR A 136 2.15 -0.35 -19.32
C THR A 136 2.31 -1.05 -17.97
N SER A 137 1.18 -1.41 -17.35
CA SER A 137 0.90 -2.76 -16.84
C SER A 137 -0.47 -2.77 -16.16
N THR A 138 -1.46 -3.34 -16.84
CA THR A 138 -2.72 -3.75 -16.22
C THR A 138 -2.42 -4.94 -15.31
N PRO A 139 -2.60 -4.84 -13.97
CA PRO A 139 -2.56 -6.02 -13.12
C PRO A 139 -3.79 -6.87 -13.42
N GLY A 140 -3.56 -8.15 -13.70
CA GLY A 140 -4.56 -9.10 -14.17
C GLY A 140 -5.79 -9.18 -13.26
N THR A 141 -6.96 -8.96 -13.86
CA THR A 141 -8.19 -9.63 -13.47
C THR A 141 -8.60 -10.52 -14.63
N SER A 142 -7.95 -11.68 -14.75
CA SER A 142 -8.58 -12.86 -15.33
C SER A 142 -8.73 -13.85 -14.19
N ALA A 143 -9.94 -13.86 -13.64
CA ALA A 143 -10.45 -14.92 -12.79
C ALA A 143 -10.26 -16.29 -13.51
N PRO A 144 -10.15 -17.40 -12.77
CA PRO A 144 -10.23 -18.71 -13.38
C PRO A 144 -11.65 -18.89 -13.93
N ASP A 145 -11.79 -18.85 -15.26
CA ASP A 145 -12.97 -19.36 -15.94
C ASP A 145 -13.09 -20.86 -15.58
N ARG A 146 -14.02 -21.14 -14.68
CA ARG A 146 -14.36 -22.48 -14.23
C ARG A 146 -15.85 -22.69 -14.54
N ASN A 147 -16.26 -22.48 -15.79
CA ASN A 147 -17.57 -22.91 -16.25
C ASN A 147 -17.70 -22.98 -17.79
N ALA A 148 -17.01 -23.94 -18.40
CA ALA A 148 -17.47 -24.50 -19.67
C ALA A 148 -18.26 -25.78 -19.37
N PRO A 149 -19.60 -25.79 -19.53
CA PRO A 149 -20.35 -27.04 -19.50
C PRO A 149 -20.06 -27.84 -20.77
N ASP A 150 -19.56 -29.05 -20.52
CA ASP A 150 -19.73 -30.26 -21.30
C ASP A 150 -20.73 -30.16 -22.47
N ARG A 151 -20.21 -30.25 -23.71
CA ARG A 151 -21.00 -30.65 -24.87
C ARG A 151 -20.73 -32.12 -25.15
N ASN A 152 -21.29 -32.99 -24.31
CA ASN A 152 -21.54 -34.38 -24.69
C ASN A 152 -22.97 -34.50 -25.25
N ALA A 153 -23.08 -35.23 -26.36
CA ALA A 153 -24.30 -35.51 -27.12
C ALA A 153 -25.32 -36.31 -26.27
N PRO A 154 -26.63 -36.33 -26.62
CA PRO A 154 -27.09 -37.19 -27.72
C PRO A 154 -28.32 -36.65 -28.50
N ASP A 155 -28.46 -37.01 -29.77
CA ASP A 155 -29.81 -37.28 -30.29
C ASP A 155 -29.79 -38.40 -31.32
N THR A 156 -30.58 -39.42 -31.00
CA THR A 156 -30.84 -40.61 -31.77
C THR A 156 -32.08 -40.35 -32.62
N GLY A 157 -31.91 -40.26 -33.94
CA GLY A 157 -33.00 -40.14 -34.91
C GLY A 157 -32.88 -41.21 -35.99
N ALA A 158 -33.53 -42.35 -35.78
CA ALA A 158 -33.60 -43.46 -36.70
C ALA A 158 -34.38 -43.13 -38.00
N ARG A 159 -33.88 -43.59 -39.15
CA ARG A 159 -34.72 -44.10 -40.25
C ARG A 159 -33.95 -45.04 -41.20
N ALA A 160 -34.24 -46.33 -41.08
CA ALA A 160 -34.09 -47.35 -42.13
C ALA A 160 -35.35 -47.30 -43.05
N PRO A 161 -35.50 -48.10 -44.13
CA PRO A 161 -34.66 -49.22 -44.59
C PRO A 161 -34.45 -49.32 -46.13
N ASP A 162 -33.77 -50.41 -46.50
CA ASP A 162 -34.02 -51.24 -47.71
C ASP A 162 -33.15 -51.02 -48.95
N THR A 163 -32.13 -51.89 -49.11
CA THR A 163 -31.83 -52.61 -50.36
C THR A 163 -30.80 -53.72 -50.09
N PRO A 164 -31.13 -55.00 -50.24
CA PRO A 164 -30.21 -56.05 -50.70
C PRO A 164 -30.61 -56.49 -52.14
N PRO A 165 -29.97 -57.50 -52.77
CA PRO A 165 -28.65 -58.10 -52.60
C PRO A 165 -27.85 -58.18 -53.93
N ASN A 166 -26.55 -58.48 -53.85
CA ASN A 166 -25.80 -59.30 -54.82
C ASN A 166 -24.37 -59.43 -54.24
N GLY A 167 -23.80 -60.59 -53.91
CA GLY A 167 -23.93 -61.92 -54.51
C GLY A 167 -22.78 -62.12 -55.50
N TRP A 168 -22.09 -63.27 -55.36
CA TRP A 168 -21.04 -63.88 -56.22
C TRP A 168 -19.59 -63.46 -55.88
N LEU A 169 -18.80 -64.28 -55.15
CA LEU A 169 -18.02 -65.47 -55.58
C LEU A 169 -17.07 -65.21 -56.76
N THR A 170 -15.76 -65.11 -56.48
CA THR A 170 -14.70 -66.12 -56.78
C THR A 170 -13.33 -65.51 -56.50
#